data_AF-A0A956G8R8-F1
#
_entry.id   AF-A0A956G8R8-F1
#
_cell.length_a   1.000
_cell.length_b   1.000
_cell.length_c   1.000
_cell.angle_alpha   90.00
_cell.angle_beta   90.00
_cell.angle_gamma   90.00
#
_symmetry.space_group_name_H-M   'P 1'
#
loop_
_entity.id
_entity.type
_entity.pdbx_description
1 polymer ?
#
loop_
_entity_poly.entity_id
_entity_poly.type
_entity_poly.pdbx_seq_one_letter_code
_entity_poly.pdbx_strand_id
1 'polypeptide(L)'
;MTDHGKKTCESCSMPIESGHYCQYCVTASGELQPFDERFEKMVGWQMRNKPGLSREQAERDTLAFMAKMPAWRDHPSVRAHAAP
;
A
#
# COMPACT_ATOMS: atom_id res chain seq x y z
N MET A 1 11.02 -26.03 13.49
CA MET A 1 11.18 -24.76 12.75
C MET A 1 9.94 -23.93 13.05
N THR A 2 9.99 -23.07 14.05
CA THR A 2 8.83 -22.33 14.54
C THR A 2 8.49 -21.22 13.53
N ASP A 3 7.40 -21.41 12.78
CA ASP A 3 6.74 -20.33 12.03
C ASP A 3 6.21 -19.32 13.05
N HIS A 4 6.97 -18.26 13.29
CA HIS A 4 6.53 -17.11 14.07
C HIS A 4 5.51 -16.39 13.20
N GLY A 5 4.23 -16.73 13.36
CA GLY A 5 3.09 -16.30 12.54
C GLY A 5 3.34 -14.99 11.81
N LYS A 6 3.68 -15.10 10.52
CA LYS A 6 4.03 -13.96 9.66
C LYS A 6 2.85 -13.00 9.57
N LYS A 7 2.90 -11.90 10.30
CA LYS A 7 2.02 -10.75 10.06
C LYS A 7 2.51 -10.00 8.84
N THR A 8 1.57 -9.39 8.13
CA THR A 8 1.85 -8.50 7.00
C THR A 8 1.36 -7.11 7.32
N CYS A 9 2.13 -6.10 6.92
CA CYS A 9 1.74 -4.70 6.99
C CYS A 9 0.39 -4.50 6.30
N GLU A 10 -0.59 -3.97 7.04
CA GLU A 10 -1.95 -3.75 6.56
C GLU A 10 -2.06 -2.67 5.48
N SER A 11 -0.97 -1.92 5.25
CA SER A 11 -0.88 -0.87 4.22
C SER A 11 -0.20 -1.34 2.93
N CYS A 12 0.82 -2.21 3.02
CA CYS A 12 1.65 -2.55 1.86
C CYS A 12 1.97 -4.04 1.70
N SER A 13 1.39 -4.91 2.52
CA SER A 13 1.61 -6.37 2.57
C SER A 13 3.05 -6.83 2.88
N MET A 14 3.99 -5.92 3.14
CA MET A 14 5.34 -6.31 3.54
C MET A 14 5.31 -7.12 4.85
N PRO A 15 6.15 -8.17 5.00
CA PRO A 15 6.27 -8.90 6.25
C PRO A 15 6.68 -7.96 7.40
N ILE A 16 6.06 -8.14 8.56
CA ILE A 16 6.39 -7.43 9.79
C ILE A 16 6.45 -8.40 10.96
N GLU A 17 7.32 -8.12 11.93
CA GLU A 17 7.46 -8.93 13.15
C GLU A 17 6.29 -8.70 14.12
N SER A 18 5.84 -7.44 14.22
CA SER A 18 4.73 -7.04 15.10
C SER A 18 4.08 -5.74 14.60
N GLY A 19 2.96 -5.35 15.23
CA GLY A 19 2.19 -4.15 14.87
C GLY A 19 1.29 -4.33 13.64
N HIS A 20 0.76 -3.21 13.16
CA HIS A 20 -0.12 -3.13 11.97
C HIS A 20 0.63 -2.64 10.72
N TYR A 21 1.64 -1.78 10.90
CA TYR A 21 2.32 -1.09 9.80
C TYR A 21 3.84 -1.23 9.90
N CYS A 22 4.52 -1.35 8.75
CA CYS A 22 5.97 -1.31 8.70
C CYS A 22 6.50 0.14 8.79
N GLN A 23 7.78 0.28 9.14
CA GLN A 23 8.47 1.58 9.23
C GLN A 23 8.38 2.44 7.95
N TYR A 24 8.19 1.82 6.79
CA TYR A 24 8.07 2.52 5.50
C TYR A 24 6.67 3.05 5.19
N CYS A 25 5.66 2.64 5.97
CA CYS A 25 4.28 3.09 5.79
C CYS A 25 3.84 4.08 6.85
N VAL A 26 4.67 4.33 7.87
CA VAL A 26 4.37 5.27 8.94
C VAL A 26 5.13 6.59 8.75
N THR A 27 4.64 7.63 9.40
CA THR A 27 5.32 8.92 9.57
C THR A 27 6.42 8.78 10.62
N ALA A 28 7.18 9.86 10.85
CA ALA A 28 8.16 9.92 11.93
C ALA A 28 7.53 9.76 13.33
N SER A 29 6.24 10.07 13.50
CA SER A 29 5.48 9.84 14.73
C SER A 29 4.98 8.40 14.89
N GLY A 30 5.15 7.55 13.87
CA GLY A 30 4.69 6.16 13.89
C GLY A 30 3.23 5.96 13.45
N GLU A 31 2.54 7.04 13.05
CA GLU A 31 1.19 6.98 12.50
C GLU A 31 1.21 6.58 11.03
N LEU A 32 0.15 5.91 10.55
CA LEU A 32 0.04 5.58 9.12
C LEU A 32 0.11 6.86 8.28
N GLN A 33 0.91 6.82 7.20
CA GLN A 33 0.99 7.92 6.24
C GLN A 33 -0.39 8.28 5.68
N PRO A 34 -0.68 9.56 5.40
CA PRO A 34 -1.89 9.94 4.69
C PRO A 34 -2.04 9.19 3.36
N PHE A 35 -3.29 8.96 2.94
CA PHE A 35 -3.60 8.21 1.73
C PHE A 35 -2.82 8.72 0.51
N ASP A 36 -2.87 10.04 0.25
CA ASP A 36 -2.21 10.64 -0.91
C ASP A 36 -0.69 10.45 -0.89
N GLU A 37 -0.05 10.61 0.28
CA GLU A 37 1.39 10.37 0.42
C GLU A 37 1.73 8.90 0.14
N ARG A 38 0.95 7.97 0.71
CA ARG A 38 1.20 6.54 0.52
C ARG A 38 0.97 6.12 -0.93
N PHE A 39 -0.09 6.63 -1.54
CA PHE A 39 -0.45 6.40 -2.93
C PHE A 39 0.68 6.84 -3.87
N GLU A 40 1.14 8.08 -3.76
CA GLU A 40 2.24 8.61 -4.58
C GLU A 40 3.52 7.80 -4.44
N LYS A 41 3.87 7.38 -3.21
CA LYS A 41 5.06 6.54 -2.97
C LYS A 41 4.93 5.17 -3.63
N MET A 42 3.76 4.55 -3.58
CA MET A 42 3.51 3.26 -4.23
C MET A 42 3.52 3.37 -5.76
N VAL A 43 2.90 4.41 -6.32
CA VAL A 43 2.92 4.69 -7.76
C VAL A 43 4.36 4.88 -8.24
N GLY A 44 5.14 5.72 -7.55
CA GLY A 44 6.55 5.93 -7.86
C GLY A 44 7.38 4.65 -7.73
N TRP A 45 7.09 3.79 -6.75
CA TRP A 45 7.72 2.48 -6.63
C TRP A 45 7.37 1.58 -7.82
N GLN A 46 6.11 1.51 -8.26
CA GLN A 46 5.74 0.70 -9.42
C GLN A 46 6.44 1.15 -10.70
N MET A 47 6.48 2.46 -10.96
CA MET A 47 7.15 3.01 -12.15
C MET A 47 8.66 2.73 -12.15
N ARG A 48 9.32 2.77 -10.98
CA ARG A 48 10.74 2.42 -10.87
C ARG A 48 11.03 0.94 -11.10
N ASN A 49 10.12 0.05 -10.67
CA ASN A 49 10.31 -1.40 -10.79
C ASN A 49 9.81 -1.99 -12.12
N LYS A 50 8.96 -1.26 -12.86
CA LYS A 50 8.40 -1.68 -14.14
C LYS A 50 8.74 -0.63 -15.21
N PRO A 51 9.93 -0.71 -15.85
CA PRO A 51 10.30 0.21 -16.92
C PRO A 51 9.25 0.22 -18.03
N GLY A 52 8.85 1.41 -18.47
CA GLY A 52 7.82 1.59 -19.52
C GLY A 52 6.37 1.57 -19.01
N LEU A 53 6.13 1.40 -17.70
CA LEU A 53 4.80 1.57 -17.13
C LEU A 53 4.39 3.05 -17.17
N SER A 54 3.24 3.35 -17.80
CA SER A 54 2.69 4.70 -17.77
C SER A 54 2.26 5.07 -16.35
N ARG A 55 2.25 6.37 -16.07
CA ARG A 55 1.80 6.90 -14.77
C ARG A 55 0.36 6.47 -14.48
N GLU A 56 -0.52 6.57 -15.48
CA GLU A 56 -1.94 6.22 -15.36
C GLU A 56 -2.13 4.73 -15.07
N GLN A 57 -1.35 3.85 -15.71
CA GLN A 57 -1.40 2.42 -15.39
C GLN A 57 -0.86 2.14 -13.99
N ALA A 58 0.22 2.81 -13.58
CA ALA A 58 0.77 2.67 -12.23
C ALA A 58 -0.22 3.12 -11.14
N GLU A 59 -0.98 4.18 -11.39
CA GLU A 59 -2.06 4.66 -10.51
C GLU A 59 -3.19 3.65 -10.40
N ARG A 60 -3.69 3.12 -11.54
CA ARG A 60 -4.72 2.06 -11.55
C ARG A 60 -4.26 0.81 -10.81
N ASP A 61 -3.06 0.32 -11.12
CA ASP A 61 -2.49 -0.86 -10.46
C ASP A 61 -2.34 -0.63 -8.94
N THR A 62 -1.97 0.58 -8.53
CA THR A 62 -1.83 0.94 -7.12
C THR A 62 -3.18 0.96 -6.42
N LEU A 63 -4.22 1.57 -7.01
CA LEU A 63 -5.56 1.56 -6.43
C LEU A 63 -6.12 0.14 -6.32
N ALA A 64 -5.95 -0.69 -7.36
CA ALA A 64 -6.35 -2.09 -7.34
C ALA A 64 -5.59 -2.92 -6.28
N PHE A 65 -4.33 -2.59 -6.01
CA PHE A 65 -3.56 -3.19 -4.92
C PHE A 65 -4.06 -2.71 -3.55
N MET A 66 -4.25 -1.40 -3.37
CA MET A 66 -4.76 -0.81 -2.12
C MET A 66 -6.16 -1.31 -1.77
N ALA A 67 -7.01 -1.63 -2.75
CA ALA A 67 -8.31 -2.26 -2.52
C ALA A 67 -8.24 -3.61 -1.78
N LYS A 68 -7.09 -4.29 -1.81
CA LYS A 68 -6.86 -5.57 -1.10
C LYS A 68 -6.27 -5.37 0.31
N MET A 69 -5.90 -4.14 0.66
CA MET A 69 -5.20 -3.81 1.89
C MET A 69 -6.21 -3.38 2.98
N PRO A 70 -6.15 -3.93 4.20
CA PRO A 70 -7.07 -3.57 5.28
C PRO A 70 -7.09 -2.06 5.59
N ALA A 71 -5.95 -1.38 5.50
CA ALA A 71 -5.84 0.04 5.77
C ALA A 71 -6.57 0.93 4.76
N TRP A 72 -6.84 0.44 3.54
CA TRP A 72 -7.21 1.28 2.40
C TRP A 72 -8.51 0.89 1.70
N ARG A 73 -8.96 -0.37 1.81
CA ARG A 73 -10.11 -0.90 1.07
C ARG A 73 -11.40 -0.07 1.21
N ASP A 74 -11.56 0.62 2.34
CA ASP A 74 -12.74 1.43 2.65
C ASP A 74 -12.56 2.94 2.31
N HIS A 75 -11.38 3.35 1.83
CA HIS A 75 -11.09 4.75 1.48
C HIS A 75 -11.90 5.21 0.25
N PRO A 76 -12.46 6.44 0.23
CA PRO A 76 -13.31 6.92 -0.87
C PRO A 76 -12.66 6.80 -2.26
N SER A 77 -11.40 7.18 -2.42
CA SER A 77 -10.69 7.10 -3.70
C SER A 77 -10.47 5.66 -4.18
N VAL A 78 -10.31 4.71 -3.25
CA VAL A 78 -10.16 3.28 -3.57
C VAL A 78 -11.50 2.69 -3.98
N ARG A 79 -12.57 3.02 -3.25
CA ARG A 79 -13.93 2.59 -3.56
C ARG A 79 -14.42 3.13 -4.90
N ALA A 80 -14.11 4.39 -5.21
CA ALA A 80 -14.44 5.00 -6.50
C ALA A 80 -13.76 4.30 -7.68
N HIS A 81 -12.58 3.73 -7.47
CA HIS A 81 -11.86 2.95 -8.48
C HIS A 81 -12.33 1.49 -8.61
N ALA A 82 -12.76 0.89 -7.50
CA ALA A 82 -13.24 -0.50 -7.47
C ALA A 82 -14.68 -0.68 -7.95
N ALA A 83 -15.42 0.42 -8.18
CA ALA A 83 -16.75 0.38 -8.77
C ALA A 83 -16.66 -0.07 -10.25
N PRO A 84 -17.51 -1.02 -10.68
CA PRO A 84 -17.55 -1.53 -12.05
C PRO A 84 -17.97 -0.49 -13.08
#